data_AF-A0A7Z9XCQ5-F1
#
_entry.id   AF-A0A7Z9XCQ5-F1
#
_cell.length_a   1.000
_cell.length_b   1.000
_cell.length_c   1.000
_cell.angle_alpha   90.00
_cell.angle_beta   90.00
_cell.angle_gamma   90.00
#
_symmetry.space_group_name_H-M   'P 1'
#
loop_
_entity.id
_entity.type
_entity.pdbx_description
1 polymer ?
#
loop_
_entity_poly.entity_id
_entity_poly.type
_entity_poly.pdbx_seq_one_letter_code
_entity_poly.pdbx_strand_id
1 'polypeptide(L)' 'MEGDNVALLIDWENIKICATEKLNAPPDIILLKKVARKYGRLTVARAYANWAD' A
#
# COMPACT_ATOMS: atom_id res chain seq x y z
N MET A 1 -24.07 3.12 -9.06
CA MET A 1 -23.15 4.20 -8.64
C MET A 1 -21.77 3.80 -9.11
N GLU A 2 -21.16 4.61 -9.95
CA GLU A 2 -19.76 4.44 -10.33
C GLU A 2 -18.96 4.56 -9.02
N GLY A 3 -18.31 3.47 -8.57
CA GLY A 3 -17.68 3.44 -7.26
C GLY A 3 -16.61 4.52 -7.16
N ASP A 4 -16.53 5.19 -6.00
CA ASP A 4 -15.59 6.30 -5.77
C ASP A 4 -14.18 5.94 -6.24
N ASN A 5 -13.49 6.88 -6.89
CA ASN A 5 -12.11 6.67 -7.29
C ASN A 5 -11.21 6.81 -6.06
N VAL A 6 -10.32 5.84 -5.84
CA VAL A 6 -9.39 5.84 -4.71
C VAL A 6 -7.94 5.81 -5.19
N ALA A 7 -7.06 6.44 -4.42
CA ALA A 7 -5.63 6.40 -4.60
C ALA A 7 -4.96 5.73 -3.40
N LEU A 8 -3.93 4.92 -3.65
CA LEU A 8 -3.08 4.29 -2.64
C LEU A 8 -1.68 4.92 -2.72
N LEU A 9 -1.31 5.68 -1.70
CA LEU A 9 -0.01 6.33 -1.59
C LEU A 9 0.70 5.76 -0.37
N ILE A 10 1.84 5.11 -0.60
CA ILE A 10 2.58 4.37 0.42
C ILE A 10 3.94 5.02 0.63
N ASP A 11 4.28 5.28 1.89
CA ASP A 11 5.65 5.42 2.35
C ASP A 11 6.22 4.01 2.59
N TRP A 12 7.18 3.60 1.77
CA TRP A 12 7.66 2.23 1.74
C TRP A 12 8.51 1.90 2.97
N GLU A 13 9.37 2.82 3.40
CA GLU A 13 10.22 2.69 4.58
C GLU A 13 9.35 2.46 5.82
N ASN A 14 8.32 3.27 6.02
CA ASN A 14 7.42 3.14 7.17
C ASN A 14 6.65 1.81 7.17
N ILE A 15 6.14 1.38 6.01
CA ILE A 15 5.43 0.10 5.91
C ILE A 15 6.39 -1.08 6.12
N LYS A 16 7.60 -1.01 5.59
CA LYS A 16 8.63 -2.04 5.79
C LYS A 16 8.97 -2.19 7.27
N ILE A 17 9.32 -1.10 7.95
CA ILE A 17 9.63 -1.10 9.39
C ILE A 17 8.48 -1.69 10.20
N CYS A 18 7.24 -1.20 9.99
CA CYS A 18 6.08 -1.71 10.71
C CYS A 18 5.86 -3.20 10.48
N ALA A 19 5.91 -3.66 9.24
CA ALA A 19 5.67 -5.06 8.91
C ALA A 19 6.77 -5.97 9.47
N THR A 20 8.04 -5.59 9.31
CA THR A 20 9.16 -6.42 9.75
C THR A 20 9.31 -6.42 11.27
N GLU A 21 9.20 -5.27 11.93
CA GLU A 21 9.46 -5.18 13.37
C GLU A 21 8.24 -5.55 14.23
N LYS A 22 7.02 -5.25 13.77
CA LYS A 22 5.81 -5.50 14.57
C LYS A 22 5.11 -6.80 14.21
N LEU A 23 5.22 -7.23 12.95
CA LEU A 23 4.50 -8.41 12.45
C LEU A 23 5.44 -9.55 12.05
N ASN A 24 6.77 -9.34 12.08
CA ASN A 24 7.78 -10.31 11.64
C ASN A 24 7.49 -10.89 10.24
N ALA A 25 7.00 -10.03 9.33
CA ALA A 25 6.61 -10.40 7.98
C ALA A 25 6.94 -9.27 6.99
N PRO A 26 7.18 -9.58 5.70
CA PRO A 26 7.32 -8.55 4.69
C PRO A 26 5.97 -7.86 4.40
N PRO A 27 5.97 -6.61 3.91
CA PRO A 27 4.75 -5.98 3.42
C PRO A 27 4.06 -6.77 2.31
N ASP A 28 2.75 -7.02 2.45
CA ASP A 28 1.94 -7.66 1.42
C ASP A 28 1.25 -6.62 0.52
N ILE A 29 1.88 -6.29 -0.60
CA ILE A 29 1.35 -5.33 -1.59
C ILE A 29 0.04 -5.82 -2.23
N ILE A 30 -0.14 -7.13 -2.40
CA ILE A 30 -1.36 -7.70 -2.99
C ILE A 30 -2.52 -7.45 -2.06
N LEU A 31 -2.34 -7.73 -0.76
CA LEU A 31 -3.34 -7.47 0.27
C LEU A 31 -3.65 -5.98 0.40
N LEU A 32 -2.65 -5.10 0.42
CA LEU A 32 -2.85 -3.65 0.48
C LEU A 32 -3.73 -3.15 -0.67
N LYS A 33 -3.44 -3.58 -1.91
CA LYS A 33 -4.26 -3.24 -3.08
C LYS A 33 -5.65 -3.86 -3.02
N LYS A 34 -5.79 -5.09 -2.50
CA LYS A 34 -7.08 -5.77 -2.33
C LYS A 34 -7.96 -5.02 -1.33
N VAL A 35 -7.39 -4.57 -0.22
CA VAL A 35 -8.08 -3.78 0.81
C VAL A 35 -8.47 -2.41 0.25
N ALA A 36 -7.56 -1.70 -0.43
CA ALA A 36 -7.86 -0.41 -1.05
C ALA A 36 -9.05 -0.48 -2.02
N ARG A 37 -9.14 -1.55 -2.83
CA ARG A 37 -10.27 -1.76 -3.77
C ARG A 37 -11.62 -1.98 -3.09
N LYS A 38 -11.67 -2.28 -1.78
CA LYS A 38 -12.94 -2.33 -1.05
C LYS A 38 -13.57 -0.94 -0.87
N TYR A 39 -12.77 0.11 -0.98
CA TYR A 39 -13.22 1.51 -0.83
C TYR A 39 -13.57 2.17 -2.17
N GLY A 40 -13.30 1.52 -3.30
CA GLY A 40 -13.58 2.10 -4.61
C GLY A 40 -12.66 1.61 -5.73
N ARG A 41 -12.74 2.26 -6.89
CA ARG A 41 -11.87 1.96 -8.04
C ARG A 41 -10.47 2.52 -7.79
N LEU A 42 -9.50 1.63 -7.60
CA LEU A 42 -8.10 2.03 -7.43
C LEU A 42 -7.52 2.57 -8.75
N THR A 43 -7.40 3.90 -8.86
CA THR A 43 -6.92 4.58 -10.09
C THR A 43 -5.43 4.87 -10.06
N VAL A 44 -4.87 5.09 -8.86
CA VAL A 44 -3.45 5.36 -8.66
C VAL A 44 -2.94 4.51 -7.49
N ALA A 45 -1.78 3.87 -7.67
CA ALA A 45 -1.05 3.23 -6.59
C ALA A 45 0.43 3.55 -6.73
N ARG A 46 1.00 4.24 -5.75
CA ARG A 46 2.43 4.61 -5.72
C ARG A 46 3.04 4.29 -4.37
N ALA A 47 4.23 3.71 -4.40
CA ALA A 47 5.09 3.56 -3.24
C ALA A 47 6.29 4.50 -3.45
N TYR A 48 6.53 5.36 -2.47
CA TYR A 48 7.68 6.25 -2.42
C TYR A 48 8.73 5.60 -1.53
N ALA A 49 9.96 5.54 -2.03
CA ALA A 49 11.09 4.96 -1.33
C ALA A 49 12.38 5.57 -1.87
N ASN A 50 13.43 5.58 -1.06
CA ASN A 50 14.79 5.61 -1.58
C ASN A 50 15.18 4.21 -2.11
N TRP A 51 14.97 3.96 -3.41
CA TRP A 51 15.27 2.66 -4.03
C TRP A 51 16.77 2.38 -4.21
N ALA A 52 17.63 3.37 -3.97
CA ALA A 52 19.08 3.26 -4.11
C ALA A 52 19.79 2.85 -2.81
N ASP A 53 19.07 2.79 -1.69
CA ASP A 53 19.56 2.21 -0.43
C ASP A 53 19.40 0.68 -0.37
#